data_AF-A0A8J4YJT2-F1
#
_entry.id   AF-A0A8J4YJT2-F1
#
_cell.length_a   1.000
_cell.length_b   1.000
_cell.length_c   1.000
_cell.angle_alpha   90.00
_cell.angle_beta   90.00
_cell.angle_gamma   90.00
#
_symmetry.space_group_name_H-M   'P 1'
#
loop_
_entity.id
_entity.type
_entity.pdbx_description
1 polymer ?
#
loop_
_entity_poly.entity_id
_entity_poly.type
_entity_poly.pdbx_seq_one_letter_code
_entity_poly.pdbx_strand_id
1 'polypeptide(L)'
;MLSTETHLTPATAREGQVDVREDEDQSVKLSEIVELLVAAGYFRARIKGLSPFDKIVGGMTWCIETCNFDVDVDLLFHENLTIGQKIALTERIVSVVRSMGCPPRLEPHQIQGLDAIHIFPVIQWLVKKALETREEFGDETRKFAVFEFLRHHSDPRQQQQQETLRQVGGTLASVQASYGPKRRWRRRAGSCAPDGRGVRVHTTVLEYGHLARRPPNTAAAPQGEGTDEGDGGSGGEVG
;
A
#
# COMPACT_ATOMS: atom_id res chain seq x y z
N MET A 1 33.63 -92.87 -3.45
CA MET A 1 33.03 -91.83 -2.59
C MET A 1 33.53 -90.49 -3.10
N LEU A 2 32.76 -89.82 -3.97
CA LEU A 2 33.05 -88.45 -4.40
C LEU A 2 31.79 -87.62 -4.16
N SER A 3 31.99 -86.53 -3.43
CA SER A 3 31.00 -85.56 -2.97
C SER A 3 30.37 -84.80 -4.14
N THR A 4 29.05 -84.61 -4.11
CA THR A 4 28.33 -83.67 -4.97
C THR A 4 28.05 -82.39 -4.18
N GLU A 5 28.85 -81.35 -4.41
CA GLU A 5 28.51 -79.98 -3.99
C GLU A 5 27.52 -79.39 -4.99
N THR A 6 26.30 -79.10 -4.52
CA THR A 6 25.29 -78.35 -5.26
C THR A 6 25.57 -76.86 -5.15
N HIS A 7 26.11 -76.28 -6.22
CA HIS A 7 26.27 -74.83 -6.37
C HIS A 7 24.90 -74.17 -6.61
N LEU A 8 24.33 -73.58 -5.56
CA LEU A 8 23.16 -72.71 -5.64
C LEU A 8 23.57 -71.35 -6.20
N THR A 9 23.05 -70.97 -7.36
CA THR A 9 23.16 -69.61 -7.89
C THR A 9 22.14 -68.70 -7.20
N PRO A 10 22.53 -67.49 -6.75
CA PRO A 10 21.59 -66.55 -6.17
C PRO A 10 20.68 -65.96 -7.25
N ALA A 11 19.41 -65.83 -6.88
CA ALA A 11 18.33 -65.27 -7.67
C ALA A 11 18.68 -63.88 -8.22
N THR A 12 18.37 -63.69 -9.49
CA THR A 12 18.36 -62.40 -10.17
C THR A 12 17.41 -61.44 -9.46
N ALA A 13 17.97 -60.32 -9.00
CA ALA A 13 17.23 -59.22 -8.40
C ALA A 13 16.20 -58.65 -9.38
N ARG A 14 14.99 -58.39 -8.87
CA ARG A 14 13.95 -57.58 -9.52
C ARG A 14 14.33 -56.11 -9.36
N GLU A 15 15.13 -55.58 -10.27
CA GLU A 15 15.40 -54.15 -10.38
C GLU A 15 14.93 -53.66 -11.75
N GLY A 16 14.17 -52.56 -11.77
CA GLY A 16 14.03 -51.76 -13.00
C GLY A 16 12.63 -51.35 -13.45
N GLN A 17 11.54 -51.59 -12.71
CA GLN A 17 10.20 -51.17 -13.14
C GLN A 17 9.53 -50.09 -12.27
N VAL A 18 10.20 -49.63 -11.19
CA VAL A 18 9.66 -48.60 -10.28
C VAL A 18 10.20 -47.20 -10.61
N ASP A 19 11.41 -47.06 -11.15
CA ASP A 19 12.05 -45.74 -11.39
C ASP A 19 11.40 -44.88 -12.48
N VAL A 20 11.06 -45.45 -13.65
CA VAL A 20 10.69 -44.63 -14.83
C VAL A 20 9.40 -43.84 -14.63
N ARG A 21 8.45 -44.37 -13.86
CA ARG A 21 7.15 -43.71 -13.61
C ARG A 21 7.26 -42.57 -12.60
N GLU A 22 8.05 -42.75 -11.54
CA GLU A 22 8.21 -41.72 -10.51
C GLU A 22 8.99 -40.52 -11.06
N ASP A 23 9.97 -40.74 -11.93
CA ASP A 23 10.68 -39.67 -12.65
C ASP A 23 9.77 -38.84 -13.57
N GLU A 24 8.81 -39.48 -14.26
CA GLU A 24 7.85 -38.78 -15.11
C GLU A 24 6.96 -37.83 -14.28
N ASP A 25 6.40 -38.31 -13.17
CA ASP A 25 5.54 -37.50 -12.28
C ASP A 25 6.31 -36.32 -11.67
N GLN A 26 7.56 -36.54 -11.26
CA GLN A 26 8.45 -35.49 -10.75
C GLN A 26 8.76 -34.43 -11.83
N SER A 27 9.00 -34.86 -13.07
CA SER A 27 9.29 -33.96 -14.19
C SER A 27 8.08 -33.08 -14.57
N VAL A 28 6.86 -33.62 -14.50
CA VAL A 28 5.62 -32.89 -14.73
C VAL A 28 5.45 -31.83 -13.63
N LYS A 29 5.62 -32.22 -12.36
CA LYS A 29 5.55 -31.29 -11.23
C LYS A 29 6.59 -30.18 -11.31
N LEU A 30 7.81 -30.51 -11.73
CA LEU A 30 8.87 -29.52 -11.95
C LEU A 30 8.47 -28.50 -13.02
N SER A 31 7.84 -28.95 -14.12
CA SER A 31 7.35 -28.03 -15.16
C SER A 31 6.27 -27.10 -14.62
N GLU A 32 5.31 -27.62 -13.86
CA GLU A 32 4.26 -26.83 -13.20
C GLU A 32 4.86 -25.78 -12.25
N ILE A 33 5.89 -26.15 -11.46
CA ILE A 33 6.63 -25.22 -10.59
C ILE A 33 7.25 -24.08 -11.41
N VAL A 34 7.92 -24.42 -12.51
CA VAL A 34 8.57 -23.42 -13.38
C VAL A 34 7.55 -22.47 -13.97
N GLU A 35 6.40 -22.98 -14.42
CA GLU A 35 5.32 -22.16 -14.95
C GLU A 35 4.73 -21.21 -13.90
N LEU A 36 4.50 -21.69 -12.67
CA LEU A 36 4.04 -20.86 -11.54
C LEU A 36 5.04 -19.74 -11.21
N LEU A 37 6.34 -20.05 -11.17
CA LEU A 37 7.38 -19.06 -10.91
C LEU A 37 7.47 -18.01 -12.03
N VAL A 38 7.36 -18.43 -13.29
CA VAL A 38 7.35 -17.50 -14.43
C VAL A 38 6.11 -16.60 -14.39
N ALA A 39 4.94 -17.14 -14.05
CA ALA A 39 3.71 -16.37 -13.88
C ALA A 39 3.81 -15.36 -12.73
N ALA A 40 4.53 -15.69 -11.65
CA ALA A 40 4.80 -14.80 -10.54
C ALA A 40 5.75 -13.63 -10.91
N GLY A 41 6.59 -13.83 -11.93
CA GLY A 41 7.55 -12.84 -12.44
C GLY A 41 9.02 -13.26 -12.36
N TYR A 42 9.33 -14.50 -11.96
CA TYR A 42 10.68 -15.04 -11.95
C TYR A 42 11.04 -15.70 -13.30
N PHE A 43 11.52 -14.90 -14.24
CA PHE A 43 11.80 -15.36 -15.61
C PHE A 43 13.05 -16.24 -15.74
N ARG A 44 13.98 -16.21 -14.77
CA ARG A 44 15.22 -17.02 -14.82
C ARG A 44 14.93 -18.52 -14.81
N ALA A 45 13.78 -18.95 -14.28
CA ALA A 45 13.35 -20.35 -14.31
C ALA A 45 13.19 -20.91 -15.76
N ARG A 46 12.97 -20.06 -16.76
CA ARG A 46 12.78 -20.48 -18.17
C ARG A 46 14.10 -20.76 -18.91
N ILE A 47 15.24 -20.43 -18.33
CA ILE A 47 16.55 -20.59 -18.97
C ILE A 47 16.85 -22.10 -19.17
N LYS A 48 17.08 -22.51 -20.43
CA LYS A 48 17.23 -23.93 -20.83
C LYS A 48 18.60 -24.56 -20.49
N GLY A 49 19.46 -23.86 -19.76
CA GLY A 49 20.76 -24.38 -19.30
C GLY A 49 20.92 -24.43 -17.78
N LEU A 50 19.90 -24.00 -17.03
CA LEU A 50 19.95 -23.95 -15.57
C LEU A 50 19.48 -25.28 -14.97
N SER A 51 20.16 -25.76 -13.92
CA SER A 51 19.79 -27.02 -13.28
C SER A 51 18.39 -26.91 -12.62
N PRO A 52 17.62 -28.01 -12.53
CA PRO A 52 16.33 -28.02 -11.82
C PRO A 52 16.43 -27.48 -10.39
N PHE A 53 17.53 -27.82 -9.69
CA PHE A 53 17.82 -27.34 -8.36
C PHE A 53 17.95 -25.82 -8.33
N ASP A 54 18.76 -25.25 -9.23
CA ASP A 54 19.02 -23.82 -9.26
C ASP A 54 17.75 -23.03 -9.65
N LYS A 55 16.86 -23.61 -10.48
CA LYS A 55 15.55 -23.02 -10.80
C LYS A 55 14.64 -22.95 -9.58
N ILE A 56 14.54 -24.03 -8.81
CA ILE A 56 13.71 -24.11 -7.60
C ILE A 56 14.27 -23.18 -6.52
N VAL A 57 15.55 -23.32 -6.20
CA VAL A 57 16.23 -22.56 -5.14
C VAL A 57 16.21 -21.07 -5.47
N GLY A 58 16.55 -20.70 -6.70
CA GLY A 58 16.47 -19.32 -7.15
C GLY A 58 15.05 -18.75 -7.09
N GLY A 59 14.03 -19.57 -7.43
CA GLY A 59 12.63 -19.19 -7.31
C GLY A 59 12.19 -18.99 -5.85
N MET A 60 12.60 -19.87 -4.94
CA MET A 60 12.32 -19.74 -3.50
C MET A 60 12.97 -18.49 -2.92
N THR A 61 14.25 -18.25 -3.21
CA THR A 61 14.96 -17.05 -2.79
C THR A 61 14.28 -15.80 -3.29
N TRP A 62 13.88 -15.75 -4.57
CA TRP A 62 13.17 -14.61 -5.14
C TRP A 62 11.83 -14.35 -4.42
N CYS A 63 11.08 -15.41 -4.08
CA CYS A 63 9.84 -15.25 -3.31
C CYS A 63 10.11 -14.67 -1.92
N ILE A 64 11.16 -15.13 -1.24
CA ILE A 64 11.58 -14.63 0.08
C ILE A 64 11.97 -13.15 0.01
N GLU A 65 12.82 -12.78 -0.95
CA GLU A 65 13.23 -11.38 -1.17
C GLU A 65 12.01 -10.49 -1.45
N THR A 66 11.07 -10.97 -2.25
CA THR A 66 9.84 -10.23 -2.58
C THR A 66 8.91 -10.06 -1.38
N CYS A 67 8.94 -10.97 -0.40
CA CYS A 67 8.14 -10.86 0.82
C CYS A 67 8.68 -9.80 1.81
N ASN A 68 9.79 -9.12 1.49
CA ASN A 68 10.42 -8.08 2.32
C ASN A 68 10.64 -8.53 3.79
N PHE A 69 10.88 -9.82 3.99
CA PHE A 69 11.35 -10.32 5.27
C PHE A 69 12.82 -9.91 5.42
N ASP A 70 13.15 -9.33 6.57
CA ASP A 70 14.51 -8.95 6.94
C ASP A 70 15.32 -10.22 7.19
N VAL A 71 15.79 -10.81 6.11
CA VAL A 71 16.61 -12.00 6.14
C VAL A 71 18.04 -11.49 6.25
N ASP A 72 18.57 -11.45 7.47
CA ASP A 72 20.00 -11.25 7.82
C ASP A 72 20.96 -12.30 7.20
N VAL A 73 20.50 -13.01 6.18
CA VAL A 73 21.22 -14.03 5.46
C VAL A 73 21.26 -13.56 4.02
N ASP A 74 22.44 -13.13 3.57
CA ASP A 74 22.74 -13.02 2.15
C ASP A 74 22.42 -14.37 1.49
N LEU A 75 21.19 -14.50 0.97
CA LEU A 75 20.75 -15.58 0.10
C LEU A 75 21.27 -15.34 -1.32
N LEU A 76 22.48 -14.76 -1.43
CA LEU A 76 23.16 -14.45 -2.68
C LEU A 76 23.45 -15.75 -3.42
N PHE A 77 22.44 -16.23 -4.16
CA PHE A 77 22.55 -17.39 -5.00
C PHE A 77 23.56 -17.10 -6.11
N HIS A 78 24.63 -17.90 -6.13
CA HIS A 78 25.60 -17.93 -7.21
C HIS A 78 25.46 -19.26 -7.96
N GLU A 79 25.54 -19.22 -9.28
CA GLU A 79 25.31 -20.40 -10.15
C GLU A 79 26.38 -21.50 -9.95
N ASN A 80 27.56 -21.14 -9.40
CA ASN A 80 28.71 -22.04 -9.24
C ASN A 80 28.99 -22.42 -7.76
N LEU A 81 27.96 -22.57 -6.93
CA LEU A 81 28.14 -22.96 -5.54
C LEU A 81 28.63 -24.41 -5.42
N THR A 82 29.60 -24.62 -4.52
CA THR A 82 30.05 -25.97 -4.15
C THR A 82 28.92 -26.75 -3.46
N ILE A 83 28.94 -28.09 -3.52
CA ILE A 83 27.90 -28.94 -2.92
C ILE A 83 27.68 -28.60 -1.42
N GLY A 84 28.74 -28.36 -0.66
CA GLY A 84 28.61 -27.96 0.75
C GLY A 84 27.91 -26.61 0.94
N GLN A 85 28.14 -25.65 0.04
CA GLN A 85 27.43 -24.37 0.06
C GLN A 85 25.98 -24.51 -0.37
N LYS A 86 25.66 -25.40 -1.32
CA LYS A 86 24.28 -25.70 -1.72
C LYS A 86 23.48 -26.27 -0.54
N ILE A 87 24.07 -27.17 0.24
CA ILE A 87 23.46 -27.74 1.45
C ILE A 87 23.23 -26.65 2.52
N ALA A 88 24.25 -25.84 2.81
CA ALA A 88 24.11 -24.76 3.79
C ALA A 88 23.04 -23.72 3.37
N LEU A 89 22.90 -23.47 2.05
CA LEU A 89 21.90 -22.57 1.51
C LEU A 89 20.49 -23.14 1.64
N THR A 90 20.26 -24.42 1.33
CA THR A 90 18.94 -25.03 1.48
C THR A 90 18.48 -25.08 2.94
N GLU A 91 19.39 -25.35 3.88
CA GLU A 91 19.09 -25.27 5.31
C GLU A 91 18.65 -23.88 5.75
N ARG A 92 19.33 -22.83 5.26
CA ARG A 92 18.97 -21.42 5.52
C ARG A 92 17.61 -21.08 4.95
N ILE A 93 17.34 -21.45 3.69
CA ILE A 93 16.02 -21.24 3.07
C ILE A 93 14.94 -21.91 3.90
N VAL A 94 15.13 -23.17 4.30
CA VAL A 94 14.16 -23.90 5.10
C VAL A 94 13.92 -23.22 6.46
N SER A 95 14.96 -22.68 7.09
CA SER A 95 14.83 -21.90 8.32
C SER A 95 13.96 -20.66 8.13
N VAL A 96 14.17 -19.91 7.05
CA VAL A 96 13.39 -18.70 6.71
C VAL A 96 11.96 -19.05 6.34
N VAL A 97 11.74 -20.11 5.55
CA VAL A 97 10.39 -20.57 5.20
C VAL A 97 9.61 -20.96 6.45
N ARG A 98 10.26 -21.58 7.45
CA ARG A 98 9.63 -21.85 8.74
C ARG A 98 9.32 -20.58 9.53
N SER A 99 10.19 -19.58 9.52
CA SER A 99 9.93 -18.32 10.23
C SER A 99 8.79 -17.51 9.61
N MET A 100 8.58 -17.63 8.29
CA MET A 100 7.43 -17.05 7.59
C MET A 100 6.10 -17.78 7.88
N GLY A 101 6.11 -18.89 8.63
CA GLY A 101 4.90 -19.62 9.03
C GLY A 101 4.33 -20.51 7.92
N CYS A 102 5.18 -21.00 7.02
CA CYS A 102 4.76 -21.87 5.93
C CYS A 102 4.14 -23.19 6.48
N PRO A 103 2.92 -23.59 6.06
CA PRO A 103 2.26 -24.81 6.54
C PRO A 103 2.98 -26.14 6.25
N PRO A 104 3.63 -26.35 5.08
CA PRO A 104 4.30 -27.60 4.79
C PRO A 104 5.65 -27.69 5.54
N ARG A 105 5.91 -28.85 6.16
CA ARG A 105 7.21 -29.15 6.77
C ARG A 105 8.21 -29.53 5.67
N LEU A 106 8.92 -28.54 5.15
CA LEU A 106 10.02 -28.76 4.23
C LEU A 106 11.29 -29.17 4.99
N GLU A 107 11.91 -30.26 4.56
CA GLU A 107 13.22 -30.69 5.02
C GLU A 107 14.30 -30.38 3.97
N PRO A 108 15.54 -30.04 4.38
CA PRO A 108 16.61 -29.70 3.43
C PRO A 108 16.91 -30.81 2.42
N HIS A 109 16.76 -32.08 2.83
CA HIS A 109 16.98 -33.24 1.97
C HIS A 109 15.98 -33.30 0.80
N GLN A 110 14.77 -32.76 0.95
CA GLN A 110 13.74 -32.78 -0.10
C GLN A 110 14.13 -31.83 -1.23
N ILE A 111 14.70 -30.67 -0.90
CA ILE A 111 15.22 -29.72 -1.91
C ILE A 111 16.44 -30.30 -2.62
N GLN A 112 17.36 -30.93 -1.87
CA GLN A 112 18.56 -31.53 -2.45
C GLN A 112 18.24 -32.76 -3.31
N GLY A 113 17.26 -33.57 -2.89
CA GLY A 113 16.77 -34.74 -3.62
C GLY A 113 15.80 -34.42 -4.77
N LEU A 114 15.53 -33.13 -5.03
CA LEU A 114 14.61 -32.66 -6.09
C LEU A 114 13.22 -33.28 -6.01
N ASP A 115 12.69 -33.42 -4.80
CA ASP A 115 11.35 -33.95 -4.57
C ASP A 115 10.27 -32.89 -4.87
N ALA A 116 10.00 -32.70 -6.16
CA ALA A 116 9.06 -31.72 -6.70
C ALA A 116 7.64 -31.89 -6.13
N ILE A 117 7.23 -33.11 -5.77
CA ILE A 117 5.90 -33.39 -5.19
C ILE A 117 5.71 -32.61 -3.88
N HIS A 118 6.69 -32.66 -2.99
CA HIS A 118 6.64 -31.98 -1.69
C HIS A 118 7.05 -30.50 -1.78
N ILE A 119 7.88 -30.15 -2.76
CA ILE A 119 8.31 -28.76 -3.01
C ILE A 119 7.17 -27.92 -3.62
N PHE A 120 6.34 -28.52 -4.50
CA PHE A 120 5.24 -27.83 -5.18
C PHE A 120 4.32 -27.04 -4.24
N PRO A 121 3.73 -27.61 -3.17
CA PRO A 121 2.85 -26.86 -2.27
C PRO A 121 3.56 -25.71 -1.54
N VAL A 122 4.86 -25.84 -1.26
CA VAL A 122 5.65 -24.76 -0.66
C VAL A 122 5.79 -23.60 -1.63
N ILE A 123 6.13 -23.88 -2.89
CA ILE A 123 6.27 -22.84 -3.92
C ILE A 123 4.92 -22.17 -4.18
N GLN A 124 3.82 -22.93 -4.25
CA GLN A 124 2.50 -22.35 -4.43
C GLN A 124 2.15 -21.36 -3.32
N TRP A 125 2.46 -21.72 -2.07
CA TRP A 125 2.26 -20.82 -0.93
C TRP A 125 3.18 -19.60 -1.00
N LEU A 126 4.46 -19.79 -1.31
CA LEU A 126 5.45 -18.71 -1.43
C LEU A 126 5.08 -17.71 -2.53
N VAL A 127 4.68 -18.21 -3.71
CA VAL A 127 4.25 -17.37 -4.83
C VAL A 127 3.01 -16.58 -4.46
N LYS A 128 2.03 -17.21 -3.80
CA LYS A 128 0.83 -16.51 -3.33
C LYS A 128 1.20 -15.37 -2.38
N LYS A 129 2.07 -15.66 -1.40
CA LYS A 129 2.54 -14.66 -0.44
C LYS A 129 3.33 -13.53 -1.11
N ALA A 130 4.24 -13.86 -2.02
CA ALA A 130 5.03 -12.88 -2.75
C ALA A 130 4.16 -11.94 -3.60
N LEU A 131 3.08 -12.44 -4.20
CA LEU A 131 2.15 -11.61 -4.98
C LEU A 131 1.32 -10.68 -4.07
N GLU A 132 0.84 -11.18 -2.93
CA GLU A 132 0.14 -10.35 -1.92
C GLU A 132 1.04 -9.19 -1.46
N THR A 133 2.27 -9.48 -1.04
CA THR A 133 3.22 -8.45 -0.59
C THR A 133 3.60 -7.47 -1.71
N ARG A 134 3.71 -7.95 -2.95
CA ARG A 134 4.05 -7.09 -4.09
C ARG A 134 2.92 -6.13 -4.46
N GLU A 135 1.66 -6.54 -4.32
CA GLU A 135 0.51 -5.66 -4.51
C GLU A 135 0.52 -4.54 -3.46
N GLU A 136 0.71 -4.90 -2.19
CA GLU A 136 0.81 -3.95 -1.07
C GLU A 136 1.97 -2.96 -1.27
N PHE A 137 3.19 -3.47 -1.54
CA PHE A 137 4.38 -2.65 -1.75
C PHE A 137 4.30 -1.80 -3.02
N GLY A 138 3.67 -2.31 -4.08
CA GLY A 138 3.45 -1.59 -5.33
C GLY A 138 2.54 -0.37 -5.13
N ASP A 139 1.49 -0.54 -4.33
CA ASP A 139 0.60 0.56 -3.95
C ASP A 139 1.28 1.58 -3.04
N GLU A 140 2.08 1.14 -2.08
CA GLU A 140 2.89 2.03 -1.23
C GLU A 140 3.91 2.83 -2.06
N THR A 141 4.65 2.16 -2.96
CA THR A 141 5.61 2.80 -3.86
C THR A 141 4.93 3.81 -4.76
N ARG A 142 3.74 3.49 -5.30
CA ARG A 142 2.96 4.43 -6.11
C ARG A 142 2.51 5.63 -5.29
N LYS A 143 1.96 5.42 -4.09
CA LYS A 143 1.55 6.50 -3.18
C LYS A 143 2.73 7.39 -2.84
N PHE A 144 3.89 6.81 -2.55
CA PHE A 144 5.11 7.53 -2.26
C PHE A 144 5.60 8.34 -3.47
N ALA A 145 5.61 7.74 -4.67
CA ALA A 145 5.99 8.44 -5.90
C ALA A 145 5.05 9.62 -6.21
N VAL A 146 3.73 9.44 -6.05
CA VAL A 146 2.75 10.53 -6.20
C VAL A 146 2.96 11.60 -5.13
N PHE A 147 3.21 11.21 -3.89
CA PHE A 147 3.47 12.14 -2.80
C PHE A 147 4.73 12.99 -3.05
N GLU A 148 5.85 12.37 -3.41
CA GLU A 148 7.09 13.07 -3.77
C GLU A 148 6.90 13.96 -5.01
N PHE A 149 6.19 13.47 -6.02
CA PHE A 149 5.86 14.26 -7.20
C PHE A 149 5.05 15.51 -6.82
N LEU A 150 3.96 15.37 -6.05
CA LEU A 150 3.13 16.49 -5.60
C LEU A 150 3.88 17.45 -4.68
N ARG A 151 4.84 16.95 -3.89
CA ARG A 151 5.67 17.78 -3.00
C ARG A 151 6.60 18.70 -3.78
N HIS A 152 7.14 18.23 -4.90
CA HIS A 152 8.13 18.98 -5.68
C HIS A 152 7.55 19.65 -6.94
N HIS A 153 6.43 19.16 -7.45
CA HIS A 153 5.75 19.66 -8.64
C HIS A 153 4.31 20.02 -8.29
N SER A 154 4.08 21.30 -7.98
CA SER A 154 2.74 21.86 -7.93
C SER A 154 2.32 22.29 -9.32
N ASP A 155 1.29 21.64 -9.88
CA ASP A 155 0.68 22.08 -11.14
C ASP A 155 0.06 23.48 -10.94
N PRO A 156 0.24 24.44 -11.86
CA PRO A 156 -0.42 25.75 -11.79
C PRO A 156 -1.95 25.66 -11.59
N ARG A 157 -2.60 24.60 -12.10
CA ARG A 157 -4.04 24.35 -11.83
C ARG A 157 -4.32 24.02 -10.36
N GLN A 158 -3.42 23.30 -9.70
CA GLN A 158 -3.51 22.95 -8.28
C GLN A 158 -3.24 24.16 -7.38
N GLN A 159 -2.33 25.05 -7.78
CA GLN A 159 -2.08 26.31 -7.08
C GLN A 159 -3.31 27.22 -7.12
N GLN A 160 -3.93 27.38 -8.29
CA GLN A 160 -5.14 28.18 -8.45
C GLN A 160 -6.33 27.62 -7.66
N GLN A 161 -6.46 26.28 -7.59
CA GLN A 161 -7.46 25.64 -6.72
C GLN A 161 -7.17 25.86 -5.23
N GLN A 162 -5.92 25.74 -4.79
CA GLN A 162 -5.55 26.02 -3.39
C GLN A 162 -5.79 27.47 -3.01
N GLU A 163 -5.48 28.42 -3.89
CA GLU A 163 -5.77 29.84 -3.67
C GLU A 163 -7.27 30.09 -3.61
N THR A 164 -8.05 29.50 -4.51
CA THR A 164 -9.51 29.61 -4.48
C THR A 164 -10.08 29.04 -3.18
N LEU A 165 -9.62 27.87 -2.72
CA LEU A 165 -10.04 27.27 -1.45
C LEU A 165 -9.63 28.13 -0.25
N ARG A 166 -8.44 28.74 -0.26
CA ARG A 166 -8.00 29.69 0.77
C ARG A 166 -8.88 30.94 0.80
N GLN A 167 -9.21 31.49 -0.37
CA GLN A 167 -10.09 32.64 -0.49
C GLN A 167 -11.49 32.31 0.03
N VAL A 168 -12.07 31.19 -0.42
CA VAL A 168 -13.39 30.70 0.04
C VAL A 168 -13.38 30.47 1.55
N GLY A 169 -12.33 29.86 2.10
CA GLY A 169 -12.18 29.67 3.54
C GLY A 169 -12.13 30.99 4.31
N GLY A 170 -11.39 31.98 3.81
CA GLY A 170 -11.34 33.33 4.37
C GLY A 170 -12.70 34.05 4.30
N THR A 171 -13.41 33.94 3.19
CA THR A 171 -14.76 34.49 3.02
C THR A 171 -15.76 33.79 3.95
N LEU A 172 -15.69 32.47 4.07
CA LEU A 172 -16.57 31.72 4.98
C LEU A 172 -16.33 32.12 6.44
N ALA A 173 -15.06 32.27 6.84
CA ALA A 173 -14.70 32.74 8.17
C ALA A 173 -15.19 34.19 8.43
N SER A 174 -15.09 35.08 7.44
CA SER A 174 -15.57 36.46 7.57
C SER A 174 -17.10 36.55 7.64
N VAL A 175 -17.81 35.75 6.84
CA VAL A 175 -19.27 35.61 6.88
C VAL A 175 -19.69 35.03 8.23
N GLN A 176 -19.02 33.98 8.70
CA GLN A 176 -19.30 33.37 10.00
C GLN A 176 -19.04 34.34 11.17
N ALA A 177 -18.01 35.19 11.08
CA ALA A 177 -17.76 36.23 12.09
C ALA A 177 -18.80 37.37 12.04
N SER A 178 -19.28 37.72 10.85
CA SER A 178 -20.21 38.85 10.65
C SER A 178 -21.66 38.48 10.96
N TYR A 179 -22.07 37.30 10.51
CA TYR A 179 -23.43 36.76 10.65
C TYR A 179 -23.57 35.74 11.79
N GLY A 180 -22.46 35.44 12.49
CA GLY A 180 -22.48 34.60 13.68
C GLY A 180 -23.35 35.16 14.80
N PRO A 181 -23.94 34.31 15.64
CA PRO A 181 -24.84 34.73 16.71
C PRO A 181 -24.06 35.53 17.77
N LYS A 182 -24.23 36.85 17.77
CA LYS A 182 -23.63 37.75 18.77
C LYS A 182 -24.44 37.72 20.05
N ARG A 183 -23.80 37.27 21.14
CA ARG A 183 -24.40 37.27 22.47
C ARG A 183 -24.55 38.70 22.98
N ARG A 184 -25.77 39.20 23.11
CA ARG A 184 -26.06 40.57 23.58
C ARG A 184 -26.24 40.65 25.08
N TRP A 185 -26.85 39.62 25.65
CA TRP A 185 -27.14 39.55 27.08
C TRP A 185 -26.36 38.39 27.69
N ARG A 186 -25.83 38.61 28.89
CA ARG A 186 -25.10 37.59 29.65
C ARG A 186 -25.78 37.42 30.99
N ARG A 187 -26.03 36.17 31.40
CA ARG A 187 -26.48 35.87 32.77
C ARG A 187 -25.42 36.33 33.77
N ARG A 188 -25.88 36.87 34.90
CA ARG A 188 -25.01 37.25 36.01
C ARG A 188 -24.20 36.04 36.47
N ALA A 189 -22.89 36.23 36.65
CA ALA A 189 -22.01 35.17 37.15
C ALA A 189 -22.51 34.70 38.53
N GLY A 190 -22.68 33.38 38.70
CA GLY A 190 -23.23 32.78 39.93
C GLY A 190 -24.75 32.55 39.94
N SER A 191 -25.47 32.85 38.85
CA SER A 191 -26.89 32.47 38.72
C SER A 191 -27.04 30.96 38.46
N CYS A 192 -28.01 30.34 39.14
CA CYS A 192 -28.35 28.92 38.91
C CYS A 192 -28.84 28.72 37.46
N ALA A 193 -28.52 27.58 36.87
CA ALA A 193 -28.93 27.28 35.49
C ALA A 193 -30.48 27.24 35.40
N PRO A 194 -31.07 27.80 34.35
CA PRO A 194 -32.53 27.82 34.20
C PRO A 194 -33.08 26.39 34.12
N ASP A 195 -33.97 26.07 35.07
CA ASP A 195 -34.68 24.80 35.09
C ASP A 195 -35.90 24.85 34.15
N GLY A 196 -36.15 23.77 33.43
CA GLY A 196 -37.21 23.67 32.43
C GLY A 196 -36.82 24.09 31.00
N ARG A 197 -37.39 23.39 30.01
CA ARG A 197 -37.12 23.59 28.57
C ARG A 197 -37.57 24.98 28.09
N GLY A 198 -38.73 25.45 28.53
CA GLY A 198 -39.28 26.76 28.12
C GLY A 198 -38.41 27.94 28.56
N VAL A 199 -37.92 27.92 29.80
CA VAL A 199 -37.05 28.97 30.34
C VAL A 199 -35.70 28.97 29.63
N ARG A 200 -35.13 27.80 29.32
CA ARG A 200 -33.90 27.70 28.52
C ARG A 200 -34.07 28.36 27.15
N VAL A 201 -35.12 28.00 26.42
CA VAL A 201 -35.39 28.59 25.09
C VAL A 201 -35.56 30.10 25.20
N HIS A 202 -36.34 30.58 26.17
CA HIS A 202 -36.54 32.02 26.39
C HIS A 202 -35.21 32.73 26.70
N THR A 203 -34.38 32.17 27.56
CA THR A 203 -33.05 32.74 27.86
C THR A 203 -32.13 32.74 26.65
N THR A 204 -32.09 31.68 25.83
CA THR A 204 -31.29 31.64 24.61
C THR A 204 -31.76 32.67 23.57
N VAL A 205 -33.09 32.85 23.43
CA VAL A 205 -33.68 33.89 22.57
C VAL A 205 -33.34 35.28 23.08
N LEU A 206 -33.32 35.52 24.39
CA LEU A 206 -32.84 36.80 24.93
C LEU A 206 -31.35 37.00 24.66
N GLU A 207 -30.53 35.97 24.86
CA GLU A 207 -29.07 36.07 24.72
C GLU A 207 -28.62 36.31 23.27
N TYR A 208 -29.30 35.73 22.28
CA TYR A 208 -28.89 35.73 20.87
C TYR A 208 -29.94 36.28 19.89
N GLY A 209 -31.14 36.64 20.35
CA GLY A 209 -32.25 37.05 19.50
C GLY A 209 -32.03 38.40 18.81
N HIS A 210 -32.45 38.46 17.54
CA HIS A 210 -32.52 39.69 16.76
C HIS A 210 -33.82 40.43 17.09
N LEU A 211 -33.80 41.34 18.06
CA LEU A 211 -34.72 42.49 17.97
C LEU A 211 -34.34 43.23 16.69
N ALA A 212 -35.26 43.25 15.72
CA ALA A 212 -35.04 43.75 14.36
C ALA A 212 -34.15 45.00 14.36
N ARG A 213 -32.94 44.84 13.82
CA ARG A 213 -31.98 45.94 13.68
C ARG A 213 -32.49 46.82 12.55
N ARG A 214 -33.10 47.97 12.88
CA ARG A 214 -33.48 49.00 11.90
C ARG A 214 -32.25 49.31 11.03
N PRO A 215 -32.35 49.28 9.68
CA PRO A 215 -31.20 49.58 8.84
C PRO A 215 -30.73 51.02 9.10
N PRO A 216 -29.42 51.30 8.99
CA PRO A 216 -28.90 52.65 9.16
C PRO A 216 -29.49 53.56 8.07
N ASN A 217 -29.96 54.73 8.49
CA ASN A 217 -30.67 55.72 7.70
C ASN A 217 -29.73 56.30 6.62
N THR A 218 -29.84 55.84 5.37
CA THR A 218 -29.32 56.59 4.21
C THR A 218 -30.32 57.70 3.90
N ALA A 219 -30.19 58.83 4.60
CA ALA A 219 -30.89 60.06 4.26
C ALA A 219 -30.07 61.26 4.75
N ALA A 220 -29.12 61.69 3.94
CA ALA A 220 -28.63 63.06 3.93
C ALA A 220 -28.77 63.56 2.49
N ALA A 221 -29.98 64.04 2.16
CA ALA A 221 -30.19 64.87 0.98
C ALA A 221 -29.76 66.31 1.37
N PRO A 222 -28.88 66.97 0.60
CA PRO A 222 -28.42 68.32 0.93
C PRO A 222 -29.56 69.32 0.67
N GLN A 223 -29.82 70.17 1.67
CA GLN A 223 -30.69 71.34 1.54
C GLN A 223 -29.92 72.39 0.73
N GLY A 224 -30.55 72.88 -0.34
CA GLY A 224 -30.04 73.98 -1.14
C GLY A 224 -30.22 75.31 -0.41
N GLU A 225 -29.11 76.01 -0.18
CA GLU A 225 -29.09 77.45 0.05
C GLU A 225 -28.69 78.12 -1.27
N GLY A 226 -29.56 79.01 -1.73
CA GLY A 226 -29.30 79.86 -2.88
C GLY A 226 -28.46 81.07 -2.47
N THR A 227 -27.46 81.39 -3.27
CA THR A 227 -27.03 82.76 -3.53
C THR A 227 -26.60 82.87 -4.99
N ASP A 228 -26.92 84.05 -5.51
CA ASP A 228 -26.95 84.52 -6.88
C ASP A 228 -25.56 84.98 -7.39
N GLU A 229 -25.49 85.13 -8.73
CA GLU A 229 -24.57 85.95 -9.54
C GLU A 229 -23.08 85.57 -9.82
N GLY A 230 -22.76 85.58 -11.13
CA GLY A 230 -21.45 85.95 -11.71
C GLY A 230 -20.66 84.79 -12.37
N ASP A 231 -20.86 84.50 -13.66
CA ASP A 231 -20.12 85.06 -14.82
C ASP A 231 -18.88 84.24 -15.24
N GLY A 232 -18.69 84.03 -16.55
CA GLY A 232 -17.38 83.71 -17.15
C GLY A 232 -17.08 82.30 -17.68
N GLY A 233 -17.63 81.95 -18.85
CA GLY A 233 -16.85 81.60 -20.06
C GLY A 233 -15.84 80.41 -20.12
N SER A 234 -16.13 79.52 -21.07
CA SER A 234 -15.24 78.97 -22.12
C SER A 234 -14.31 77.76 -21.88
N GLY A 235 -14.56 76.71 -22.70
CA GLY A 235 -13.58 75.85 -23.41
C GLY A 235 -12.80 74.84 -22.55
N GLY A 236 -12.61 73.57 -22.91
CA GLY A 236 -12.76 72.84 -24.16
C GLY A 236 -11.88 71.57 -24.08
N GLU A 237 -12.34 70.53 -24.78
CA GLU A 237 -11.58 69.42 -25.40
C GLU A 237 -10.66 68.51 -24.55
N VAL A 238 -11.04 67.25 -24.29
CA VAL A 238 -10.72 66.01 -25.04
C VAL A 238 -9.27 65.85 -25.53
N GLY A 239 -8.61 64.84 -24.96
CA GLY A 239 -7.31 64.29 -25.35
C GLY A 239 -6.85 63.25 -24.35
#